data_AF-A0AAQ4D2F0-F1
#
_entry.id   AF-A0AAQ4D2F0-F1
#
_cell.length_a   1.000
_cell.length_b   1.000
_cell.length_c   1.000
_cell.angle_alpha   90.00
_cell.angle_beta   90.00
_cell.angle_gamma   90.00
#
_symmetry.space_group_name_H-M   'P 1'
#
loop_
_entity.id
_entity.type
_entity.pdbx_description
1 polymer ?
#
loop_
_entity_poly.entity_id
_entity_poly.type
_entity_poly.pdbx_seq_one_letter_code
_entity_poly.pdbx_strand_id
1 'polypeptide(L)' 'MTKSVLTPEETVALLKKHNEFRSDIATGKVEKYPKAADMNRLVWDENLAKKAYKTAEFCDLTREGKDEDLKAA' A
#
# COMPACT_ATOMS: atom_id res chain seq x y z
N MET A 1 -14.07 20.46 -5.70
CA MET A 1 -12.66 20.11 -5.99
C MET A 1 -12.18 19.21 -4.86
N THR A 2 -12.02 17.91 -5.10
CA THR A 2 -11.55 16.97 -4.07
C THR A 2 -10.04 17.12 -3.94
N LYS A 3 -9.59 17.73 -2.84
CA LYS A 3 -8.17 17.89 -2.52
C LYS A 3 -7.58 16.48 -2.34
N SER A 4 -6.64 16.06 -3.20
CA SER A 4 -5.81 14.90 -2.85
C SER A 4 -4.91 15.33 -1.71
N VAL A 5 -4.85 14.55 -0.64
CA VAL A 5 -4.05 14.90 0.54
C VAL A 5 -2.56 14.65 0.30
N LEU A 6 -2.23 13.78 -0.65
CA LEU A 6 -0.86 13.55 -1.09
C LEU A 6 -0.55 14.32 -2.36
N THR A 7 0.67 14.86 -2.46
CA THR A 7 1.22 15.38 -3.71
C THR A 7 1.63 14.24 -4.65
N PRO A 8 1.83 14.52 -5.96
CA PRO A 8 2.36 13.53 -6.89
C PRO A 8 3.72 12.97 -6.44
N GLU A 9 4.60 13.80 -5.88
CA GLU A 9 5.92 13.41 -5.42
C GLU A 9 5.83 12.45 -4.23
N GLU A 10 4.94 12.71 -3.27
CA GLU A 10 4.71 11.84 -2.12
C GLU A 10 4.16 10.47 -2.56
N THR A 11 3.24 10.50 -3.53
CA THR A 11 2.65 9.29 -4.12
C THR A 11 3.72 8.42 -4.80
N VAL A 12 4.59 9.04 -5.60
CA VAL A 12 5.71 8.37 -6.27
C VAL A 12 6.71 7.81 -5.25
N ALA A 13 7.05 8.60 -4.23
CA ALA A 13 7.99 8.18 -3.19
C ALA A 13 7.45 6.96 -2.41
N LEU A 14 6.18 7.00 -2.02
CA LEU A 14 5.52 5.91 -1.30
C LEU A 14 5.49 4.62 -2.14
N LEU A 15 5.08 4.72 -3.40
CA LEU A 15 5.00 3.59 -4.32
C LEU A 15 6.40 2.98 -4.59
N LYS A 16 7.40 3.85 -4.80
CA LYS A 16 8.80 3.42 -5.01
C LYS A 16 9.31 2.68 -3.79
N LYS A 17 9.11 3.22 -2.59
CA LYS A 17 9.60 2.61 -1.35
C LYS A 17 9.00 1.22 -1.10
N HIS A 18 7.71 1.04 -1.32
CA HIS A 18 7.07 -0.26 -1.18
C HIS A 18 7.63 -1.27 -2.19
N ASN A 19 7.81 -0.87 -3.45
CA ASN A 19 8.36 -1.75 -4.47
C ASN A 19 9.84 -2.10 -4.23
N GLU A 20 10.63 -1.18 -3.66
CA GLU A 20 12.01 -1.47 -3.20
C GLU A 20 12.00 -2.59 -2.15
N PHE A 21 11.21 -2.46 -1.09
CA PHE A 21 11.12 -3.49 -0.04
C PHE A 21 10.62 -4.82 -0.57
N ARG A 22 9.60 -4.82 -1.43
CA ARG A 22 9.10 -6.03 -2.08
C ARG A 22 10.19 -6.70 -2.93
N SER A 23 11.00 -5.91 -3.63
CA SER A 23 12.14 -6.41 -4.41
C SER A 23 13.23 -7.01 -3.52
N ASP A 24 13.54 -6.40 -2.38
CA ASP A 24 14.54 -6.92 -1.44
C ASP A 24 14.09 -8.24 -0.83
N ILE A 25 12.81 -8.37 -0.48
CA ILE A 25 12.22 -9.64 -0.04
C ILE A 25 12.27 -10.67 -1.18
N ALA A 26 11.83 -10.29 -2.39
CA ALA A 26 11.79 -11.18 -3.55
C ALA A 26 13.17 -11.69 -3.99
N THR A 27 14.23 -10.94 -3.69
CA THR A 27 15.61 -11.33 -3.99
C THR A 27 16.32 -12.00 -2.81
N GLY A 28 15.66 -12.18 -1.67
CA GLY A 28 16.21 -12.84 -0.49
C GLY A 28 17.21 -11.98 0.29
N LYS A 29 17.17 -10.65 0.16
CA LYS A 29 18.03 -9.73 0.92
C LYS A 29 17.55 -9.47 2.34
N VAL A 30 16.28 -9.77 2.63
CA VAL A 30 15.70 -9.62 3.96
C VAL A 30 15.77 -10.95 4.69
N GLU A 31 16.59 -11.01 5.73
CA GLU A 31 16.73 -12.20 6.57
C GLU A 31 15.38 -12.61 7.18
N LYS A 32 15.16 -13.92 7.36
CA LYS A 32 13.92 -14.56 7.85
C LYS A 32 12.75 -14.60 6.86
N TYR A 33 12.83 -13.93 5.72
CA TYR A 33 11.82 -14.06 4.66
C TYR A 33 12.34 -14.92 3.51
N PRO A 34 11.58 -15.92 3.04
CA PRO A 34 11.98 -16.71 1.90
C PRO A 34 11.95 -15.88 0.61
N LYS A 35 12.79 -16.26 -0.35
CA LYS A 35 12.76 -15.69 -1.69
C LYS A 35 11.39 -15.94 -2.32
N ALA A 36 10.76 -14.90 -2.86
CA ALA A 36 9.52 -15.05 -3.60
C ALA A 36 9.78 -15.61 -5.01
N ALA A 37 8.92 -16.54 -5.45
CA ALA A 37 8.98 -17.07 -6.82
C ALA A 37 8.51 -16.04 -7.85
N ASP A 38 7.44 -15.30 -7.54
CA ASP A 38 6.90 -14.22 -8.35
C ASP A 38 6.27 -13.15 -7.46
N MET A 39 6.96 -12.01 -7.32
CA MET A 39 6.51 -10.90 -6.47
C MET A 39 6.02 -9.75 -7.34
N ASN A 40 4.71 -9.58 -7.43
CA ASN A 40 4.09 -8.52 -8.23
C ASN A 40 4.52 -7.12 -7.75
N ARG A 41 4.77 -6.23 -8.71
CA ARG A 41 4.97 -4.81 -8.44
C ARG A 41 3.63 -4.13 -8.17
N LEU A 42 3.61 -3.27 -7.15
CA LEU A 42 2.46 -2.42 -6.88
C LEU A 42 2.38 -1.32 -7.92
N VAL A 43 1.14 -0.95 -8.23
CA VAL A 43 0.77 0.26 -8.98
C VAL A 43 -0.09 1.13 -8.08
N TRP A 44 -0.06 2.43 -8.32
CA TRP A 44 -0.97 3.34 -7.62
C TRP A 44 -2.39 3.19 -8.16
N ASP A 45 -3.37 3.10 -7.25
CA ASP A 45 -4.79 3.05 -7.56
C ASP A 45 -5.52 4.19 -6.84
N GLU A 46 -6.13 5.08 -7.64
CA GLU A 46 -6.83 6.26 -7.14
C GLU A 46 -8.09 5.94 -6.31
N ASN A 47 -8.74 4.81 -6.56
CA ASN A 47 -9.91 4.40 -5.78
C ASN A 47 -9.50 3.87 -4.41
N LEU A 48 -8.41 3.10 -4.34
CA LEU A 48 -7.81 2.69 -3.07
C LEU A 48 -7.32 3.90 -2.28
N ALA A 49 -6.67 4.86 -2.92
CA ALA A 49 -6.23 6.10 -2.28
C ALA A 49 -7.40 6.89 -1.66
N LYS A 50 -8.53 7.00 -2.39
CA LYS A 50 -9.75 7.65 -1.87
C LYS A 50 -10.36 6.90 -0.69
N LYS A 51 -10.39 5.57 -0.73
CA LYS A 51 -10.87 4.75 0.41
C LYS A 51 -9.96 4.96 1.63
N ALA A 52 -8.64 4.88 1.44
CA ALA A 52 -7.65 5.10 2.48
C ALA A 52 -7.77 6.50 3.11
N TYR A 53 -7.98 7.54 2.28
CA TYR A 53 -8.21 8.90 2.76
C TYR A 53 -9.45 8.99 3.65
N LYS A 54 -10.60 8.46 3.22
CA LYS A 54 -11.83 8.44 4.03
C LYS A 54 -11.61 7.74 5.36
N THR A 55 -10.89 6.63 5.36
CA THR A 55 -10.53 5.91 6.59
C THR A 55 -9.67 6.77 7.51
N ALA A 56 -8.67 7.48 6.96
CA ALA A 56 -7.81 8.37 7.72
C ALA A 56 -8.57 9.58 8.32
N GLU A 57 -9.57 10.12 7.61
CA GLU A 57 -10.41 11.23 8.11
C GLU A 57 -11.21 10.87 9.37
N PHE A 58 -11.56 9.60 9.58
CA PHE A 58 -12.28 9.19 10.80
C PHE A 58 -11.42 9.31 12.06
N CYS A 59 -10.09 9.40 11.94
CA CYS A 59 -9.15 9.55 13.07
C CYS A 59 -9.34 8.51 14.19
N ASP A 60 -9.88 7.34 13.85
CA ASP A 60 -10.09 6.23 14.77
C ASP A 60 -8.97 5.21 14.63
N LEU A 61 -7.97 5.31 15.51
CA LEU A 61 -6.83 4.41 15.55
C LEU A 61 -7.18 3.01 16.09
N THR A 62 -8.40 2.81 16.60
CA THR A 62 -8.87 1.52 17.14
C THR A 62 -9.55 0.63 16.10
N ARG A 63 -9.83 1.16 14.90
CA ARG A 63 -10.31 0.39 13.75
C ARG A 63 -9.19 -0.45 13.14
N GLU A 64 -8.93 -1.61 13.72
CA GLU A 64 -8.12 -2.64 13.07
C GLU A 64 -8.90 -3.27 11.90
N GLY A 65 -8.41 -3.08 10.67
CA GLY A 65 -8.48 -4.09 9.58
C GLY A 65 -9.84 -4.69 9.19
N LYS A 66 -10.96 -3.97 9.28
CA LYS A 66 -12.27 -4.45 8.75
C LYS A 66 -12.52 -4.01 7.32
N ASP A 67 -11.57 -4.27 6.43
CA ASP A 67 -11.85 -4.25 4.99
C ASP A 67 -12.52 -5.58 4.63
N GLU A 68 -13.86 -5.63 4.76
CA GLU A 68 -14.68 -6.81 4.41
C GLU A 68 -14.68 -7.13 2.91
N ASP A 69 -14.06 -6.29 2.08
CA ASP A 69 -13.98 -6.42 0.62
C ASP A 69 -12.93 -7.45 0.14
N LEU A 70 -12.03 -7.96 1.01
CA LEU A 70 -11.00 -8.95 0.65
C LEU A 70 -11.41 -10.42 0.85
N LYS A 71 -12.66 -10.69 1.27
CA LYS A 71 -13.20 -12.06 1.39
C LYS A 71 -13.96 -12.55 0.16
N ALA A 72 -14.01 -11.78 -0.92
CA ALA A 72 -14.71 -12.16 -2.14
C ALA A 72 -13.90 -11.83 -3.40
N ALA A 73 -12.88 -12.64 -3.69
CA ALA A 73 -12.33 -12.85 -5.02
C ALA A 73 -11.57 -14.19 -5.07
#